data_AF-A0A9Q0VG29-F1
#
_entry.id   AF-A0A9Q0VG29-F1
#
_cell.length_a   1.000
_cell.length_b   1.000
_cell.length_c   1.000
_cell.angle_alpha   90.00
_cell.angle_beta   90.00
_cell.angle_gamma   90.00
#
_symmetry.space_group_name_H-M   'P 1'
#
loop_
_entity.id
_entity.type
_entity.pdbx_description
1 polymer ?
#
loop_
_entity_poly.entity_id
_entity_poly.type
_entity_poly.pdbx_seq_one_letter_code
_entity_poly.pdbx_strand_id
1 'polypeptide(L)'
;MESAELPQEILDRFVELDSNDSGVYVLLSNIHASNQRWDDVARIRRLMKEKGIIKPPGSTVIELDGKAHEFIVGDTRHPQDKRIRLLLKTLSDQIFHEEHREHSFFIQSHFCAA
;
A
#
# COMPACT_ATOMS: atom_id res chain seq x y z
N MET A 1 -25.71 -1.65 -11.89
CA MET A 1 -26.09 -0.59 -10.93
C MET A 1 -25.82 -1.01 -9.47
N GLU A 2 -25.29 -2.21 -9.20
CA GLU A 2 -25.30 -2.83 -7.86
C GLU A 2 -23.94 -2.78 -7.11
N SER A 3 -22.84 -2.41 -7.78
CA SER A 3 -21.49 -2.52 -7.17
C SER A 3 -21.12 -1.39 -6.20
N ALA A 4 -21.89 -0.31 -6.13
CA ALA A 4 -21.51 0.91 -5.41
C ALA A 4 -22.22 1.12 -4.07
N GLU A 5 -23.30 0.39 -3.79
CA GLU A 5 -24.14 0.58 -2.59
C GLU A 5 -23.48 -0.01 -1.33
N LEU A 6 -22.98 -1.25 -1.41
CA LEU A 6 -22.31 -1.93 -0.31
C LEU A 6 -21.10 -1.18 0.26
N PRO A 7 -20.17 -0.62 -0.55
CA PRO A 7 -19.04 0.16 -0.03
C PRO A 7 -19.49 1.41 0.74
N GLN A 8 -20.56 2.07 0.30
CA GLN A 8 -21.02 3.30 0.92
C GLN A 8 -21.71 3.01 2.26
N GLU A 9 -22.53 1.96 2.33
CA GLU A 9 -23.16 1.52 3.58
C GLU A 9 -22.12 1.08 4.63
N ILE A 10 -21.05 0.39 4.20
CA ILE A 10 -19.93 0.04 5.07
C ILE A 10 -19.23 1.31 5.58
N LEU A 11 -18.96 2.28 4.71
CA LEU A 11 -18.32 3.54 5.12
C LEU A 11 -19.17 4.26 6.18
N ASP A 12 -20.46 4.41 5.93
CA ASP A 12 -21.38 5.14 6.81
C ASP A 12 -21.44 4.47 8.18
N ARG A 13 -21.53 3.14 8.24
CA ARG A 13 -21.52 2.38 9.50
C ARG A 13 -20.20 2.51 10.26
N PHE A 14 -19.05 2.54 9.56
CA PHE A 14 -17.75 2.76 10.22
C PHE A 14 -17.60 4.19 10.74
N VAL A 15 -18.20 5.16 10.07
CA VAL A 15 -18.27 6.55 10.54
C VAL A 15 -19.16 6.66 11.78
N GLU A 16 -20.34 6.02 11.78
CA GLU A 16 -21.26 5.98 12.93
C GLU A 16 -20.66 5.31 14.16
N LEU A 17 -19.91 4.22 13.96
CA LEU A 17 -19.21 3.50 15.03
C LEU A 17 -17.93 4.20 15.51
N ASP A 18 -17.58 5.34 14.92
CA ASP A 18 -16.31 6.05 15.09
C ASP A 18 -15.08 5.14 15.03
N SER A 19 -15.11 4.18 14.09
CA SER A 19 -14.00 3.25 13.90
C SER A 19 -12.83 3.93 13.19
N ASN A 20 -11.62 3.73 13.74
CA ASN A 20 -10.36 4.22 13.20
C ASN A 20 -9.54 3.14 12.49
N ASP A 21 -10.19 2.06 12.05
CA ASP A 21 -9.53 0.98 11.30
C ASP A 21 -9.09 1.47 9.91
N SER A 22 -7.82 1.83 9.78
CA SER A 22 -7.22 2.27 8.52
C SER A 22 -7.39 1.26 7.36
N GLY A 23 -7.46 -0.05 7.65
CA GLY A 23 -7.59 -1.09 6.65
C GLY A 23 -8.91 -0.99 5.89
N VAL A 24 -9.99 -0.62 6.58
CA VAL A 24 -11.32 -0.49 5.98
C VAL A 24 -11.39 0.73 5.06
N TYR A 25 -10.88 1.89 5.50
CA TYR A 25 -10.85 3.08 4.64
C TYR A 25 -9.96 2.85 3.40
N VAL A 26 -8.82 2.16 3.55
CA VAL A 26 -7.96 1.80 2.42
C VAL A 26 -8.69 0.86 1.46
N LEU A 27 -9.38 -0.17 1.97
CA LEU A 27 -10.14 -1.10 1.14
C LEU A 27 -11.26 -0.38 0.37
N LEU A 28 -12.02 0.48 1.04
CA LEU A 28 -13.07 1.28 0.42
C LEU A 28 -12.48 2.17 -0.68
N SER A 29 -11.41 2.91 -0.38
CA SER A 29 -10.70 3.73 -1.37
C SER A 29 -10.30 2.90 -2.59
N ASN A 30 -9.82 1.67 -2.40
CA ASN A 30 -9.43 0.78 -3.50
C ASN A 30 -10.63 0.31 -4.33
N ILE A 31 -11.77 0.00 -3.71
CA ILE A 31 -13.02 -0.34 -4.41
C ILE A 31 -13.53 0.86 -5.23
N HIS A 32 -13.41 2.09 -4.72
CA HIS A 32 -13.74 3.29 -5.50
C HIS A 32 -12.76 3.51 -6.66
N ALA A 33 -11.46 3.30 -6.43
CA ALA A 33 -10.43 3.44 -7.46
C ALA A 33 -10.58 2.42 -8.60
N SER A 34 -10.88 1.15 -8.31
CA SER A 34 -11.09 0.12 -9.34
C SER A 34 -12.28 0.44 -10.25
N ASN A 35 -13.25 1.20 -9.74
CA ASN A 35 -14.41 1.69 -10.47
C ASN A 35 -14.21 3.11 -11.07
N GLN A 36 -12.97 3.63 -11.09
CA GLN A 36 -12.61 4.95 -11.62
C GLN A 36 -13.33 6.13 -10.94
N ARG A 37 -13.81 5.95 -9.71
CA ARG A 37 -14.52 6.97 -8.93
C ARG A 37 -13.54 7.80 -8.09
N TRP A 38 -12.74 8.63 -8.75
CA TRP A 38 -11.66 9.38 -8.11
C TRP A 38 -12.13 10.43 -7.10
N ASP A 39 -13.33 10.99 -7.27
CA ASP A 39 -13.92 11.93 -6.31
C ASP A 39 -14.24 11.25 -4.97
N ASP A 40 -14.73 10.01 -5.02
CA ASP A 40 -14.97 9.21 -3.82
C ASP A 40 -13.66 8.82 -3.13
N VAL A 41 -12.63 8.47 -3.90
CA VAL A 41 -11.29 8.22 -3.38
C VAL A 41 -10.76 9.46 -2.64
N ALA A 42 -10.92 10.64 -3.22
CA ALA A 42 -10.52 11.90 -2.60
C ALA A 42 -11.32 12.20 -1.32
N ARG A 43 -12.62 11.90 -1.30
CA ARG A 43 -13.47 12.03 -0.10
C ARG A 43 -13.00 11.12 1.03
N ILE A 44 -12.75 9.84 0.75
CA ILE A 44 -12.28 8.87 1.76
C ILE A 44 -10.91 9.28 2.32
N ARG A 45 -9.97 9.70 1.46
CA ARG A 45 -8.65 10.18 1.90
C ARG A 45 -8.73 11.43 2.76
N ARG A 46 -9.65 12.35 2.44
CA ARG A 46 -9.90 13.54 3.26
C ARG A 46 -10.42 13.15 4.64
N LEU A 47 -11.39 12.24 4.69
CA LEU A 47 -11.96 11.73 5.94
C LEU A 47 -10.90 11.06 6.81
N MET A 48 -10.03 10.22 6.23
CA MET A 48 -8.89 9.63 6.95
C MET A 48 -7.99 10.71 7.55
N LYS A 49 -7.68 11.76 6.79
CA LYS A 49 -6.85 12.88 7.26
C LYS A 49 -7.53 13.66 8.40
N GLU A 50 -8.81 13.96 8.28
CA GLU A 50 -9.60 14.68 9.28
C GLU A 50 -9.69 13.89 10.60
N LYS A 51 -9.82 12.57 10.51
CA LYS A 51 -9.82 11.67 11.68
C LYS A 51 -8.42 11.30 12.19
N GLY A 52 -7.35 11.74 11.52
CA GLY A 52 -5.98 11.35 11.86
C GLY A 52 -5.67 9.86 11.65
N ILE A 53 -6.44 9.18 10.81
CA ILE A 53 -6.27 7.75 10.50
C ILE A 53 -5.10 7.60 9.52
N ILE A 54 -4.07 6.87 9.95
CA ILE A 54 -2.87 6.60 9.18
C ILE A 54 -2.78 5.10 8.94
N LYS A 55 -2.60 4.69 7.68
CA LYS A 55 -2.27 3.31 7.34
C LYS A 55 -0.88 3.00 7.90
N PRO A 56 -0.70 1.92 8.70
CA PRO A 56 0.63 1.49 9.12
C PRO A 56 1.53 1.24 7.90
N PRO A 57 2.80 1.64 7.96
CA PRO A 57 3.73 1.32 6.88
C PRO A 57 3.83 -0.20 6.73
N GLY A 58 4.03 -0.66 5.50
CA GLY A 58 4.32 -2.07 5.27
C GLY A 58 5.61 -2.45 5.98
N SER A 59 5.62 -3.61 6.64
CA SER A 59 6.83 -4.18 7.23
C SER A 59 6.97 -5.65 6.88
N THR A 60 8.21 -6.11 6.89
CA THR A 60 8.57 -7.52 6.79
C THR A 60 9.69 -7.80 7.78
N VAL A 61 9.79 -9.04 8.24
CA VAL A 61 10.81 -9.47 9.21
C VAL A 61 11.48 -10.73 8.68
N ILE A 62 12.80 -10.77 8.80
CA ILE A 62 13.59 -11.98 8.59
C ILE A 62 14.35 -12.33 9.87
N GLU A 63 14.66 -13.60 10.03
CA GLU A 63 15.53 -14.07 11.11
C GLU A 63 16.88 -14.49 10.53
N LEU A 64 17.96 -13.93 11.06
CA LEU A 64 19.34 -14.25 10.69
C LEU A 64 20.16 -14.42 11.98
N ASP A 65 20.85 -15.55 12.11
CA ASP A 65 21.68 -15.87 13.28
C ASP A 65 20.94 -15.72 14.62
N GLY A 66 19.66 -16.11 14.66
CA GLY A 66 18.81 -16.00 15.85
C GLY A 66 18.37 -14.57 16.18
N LYS A 67 18.60 -13.60 15.29
CA LYS A 67 18.20 -12.20 15.44
C LYS A 67 17.13 -11.84 14.42
N ALA A 68 16.07 -11.18 14.89
CA ALA A 68 15.07 -10.58 14.01
C ALA A 68 15.60 -9.28 13.39
N HIS A 69 15.42 -9.16 12.08
CA HIS A 69 15.70 -7.96 11.29
C HIS A 69 14.40 -7.51 10.63
N GLU A 70 13.84 -6.41 11.13
CA GLU A 70 12.64 -5.79 10.57
C GLU A 70 13.01 -4.76 9.50
N PHE A 71 12.27 -4.79 8.39
CA PHE A 71 12.35 -3.83 7.30
C PHE A 71 11.00 -3.16 7.14
N ILE A 72 10.96 -1.85 7.37
CA ILE A 72 9.76 -1.04 7.26
C ILE A 72 9.88 -0.14 6.03
N VAL A 73 8.78 0.04 5.29
CA VAL A 73 8.74 0.96 4.14
C VAL A 73 9.17 2.36 4.60
N GLY A 74 10.16 2.94 3.90
CA GLY A 74 10.73 4.27 4.20
C GLY A 74 11.70 4.33 5.38
N ASP A 75 11.90 3.23 6.12
CA ASP A 75 12.82 3.20 7.26
C ASP A 75 14.27 2.96 6.83
N THR A 76 15.20 3.73 7.41
CA THR A 76 16.65 3.61 7.16
C THR A 76 17.46 3.34 8.42
N ARG A 77 16.82 2.90 9.51
CA ARG A 77 17.48 2.66 10.81
C ARG A 77 18.41 1.45 10.81
N HIS A 78 18.26 0.51 9.87
CA HIS A 78 19.12 -0.67 9.81
C HIS A 78 20.59 -0.27 9.56
N PRO A 79 21.57 -0.73 10.36
CA PRO A 79 22.97 -0.31 10.22
C PRO A 79 23.57 -0.56 8.83
N GLN A 80 23.03 -1.53 8.10
CA GLN A 80 23.45 -1.90 6.74
C GLN A 80 22.47 -1.46 5.64
N ASP A 81 21.48 -0.60 5.94
CA ASP A 81 20.41 -0.18 5.01
C ASP A 81 20.94 0.17 3.61
N LYS A 82 21.96 1.04 3.53
CA LYS A 82 22.57 1.45 2.26
C LYS A 82 23.08 0.27 1.43
N ARG A 83 23.75 -0.69 2.08
CA ARG A 83 24.32 -1.87 1.40
C ARG A 83 23.22 -2.81 0.94
N ILE A 84 22.20 -3.03 1.77
CA ILE A 84 21.05 -3.89 1.44
C ILE A 84 20.30 -3.30 0.25
N ARG A 85 19.98 -2.00 0.26
CA ARG A 85 19.28 -1.34 -0.86
C ARG A 85 20.10 -1.34 -2.14
N LEU A 86 21.42 -1.13 -2.07
CA LEU A 86 22.28 -1.21 -3.24
C LEU A 86 22.25 -2.63 -3.85
N LEU A 87 22.37 -3.66 -3.02
CA LEU A 87 22.32 -5.05 -3.49
C LEU A 87 20.95 -5.38 -4.10
N LEU A 88 19.85 -4.99 -3.46
CA LEU A 88 18.50 -5.17 -3.99
C LEU A 88 18.33 -4.49 -5.35
N LYS A 89 18.88 -3.27 -5.50
CA LYS A 89 18.88 -2.57 -6.79
C LYS A 89 19.67 -3.34 -7.85
N THR A 90 20.89 -3.78 -7.54
CA THR A 90 21.71 -4.56 -8.48
C THR A 90 21.03 -5.86 -8.90
N LEU A 91 20.42 -6.59 -7.97
CA LEU A 91 19.68 -7.82 -8.27
C LEU A 91 18.45 -7.53 -9.13
N SER A 92 17.71 -6.45 -8.82
CA SER A 92 16.54 -6.04 -9.61
C SER A 92 16.95 -5.65 -11.03
N ASP A 93 18.05 -4.91 -11.20
CA ASP A 93 18.58 -4.53 -12.51
C ASP A 93 18.99 -5.79 -13.31
N GLN A 94 19.60 -6.79 -12.67
CA GLN A 94 19.93 -8.09 -13.30
C GLN A 94 18.67 -8.85 -13.75
N ILE A 95 17.66 -8.96 -12.88
CA ILE A 95 16.38 -9.61 -13.21
C ILE A 95 15.71 -8.89 -14.38
N PHE A 96 15.66 -7.56 -14.37
CA PHE A 96 15.09 -6.79 -15.47
C PHE A 96 15.86 -6.97 -16.78
N HIS A 97 17.19 -7.10 -16.73
CA HIS A 97 17.99 -7.42 -17.92
C HIS A 97 17.71 -8.83 -18.47
N GLU A 98 17.40 -9.80 -17.61
CA GLU A 98 17.05 -11.17 -18.00
C GLU A 98 15.59 -11.30 -18.48
N GLU A 99 14.65 -10.51 -17.92
CA GLU A 99 13.22 -10.47 -18.26
C GLU A 99 12.90 -9.68 -19.54
N HIS A 100 13.89 -9.16 -20.27
CA HIS A 100 13.70 -8.62 -21.62
C HIS A 100 13.35 -9.70 -22.69
N ARG A 101 12.84 -10.87 -22.28
CA ARG A 101 11.83 -11.62 -23.02
C ARG A 101 10.52 -11.59 -22.23
N GLU A 102 9.61 -10.74 -22.67
CA GLU A 102 8.17 -10.75 -22.36
C GLU A 102 7.70 -10.03 -21.06
N HIS A 103 7.11 -8.83 -21.27
CA HIS A 103 6.01 -8.20 -20.50
C HIS A 103 6.35 -6.97 -19.62
N SER A 104 6.81 -5.89 -20.28
CA SER A 104 7.05 -4.58 -19.65
C SER A 104 5.79 -3.70 -19.41
N PHE A 105 4.56 -4.13 -19.69
CA PHE A 105 3.42 -3.19 -19.79
C PHE A 105 2.48 -3.12 -18.58
N PHE A 106 2.58 -4.01 -17.58
CA PHE A 106 1.52 -4.12 -16.57
C PHE A 106 1.83 -3.48 -15.19
N ILE A 107 3.09 -3.20 -14.87
CA ILE A 107 3.45 -2.81 -13.49
C ILE A 107 3.32 -1.30 -13.23
N GLN A 108 3.24 -0.46 -14.28
CA GLN A 108 3.26 0.99 -14.11
C GLN A 108 1.91 1.64 -13.78
N SER A 109 0.78 0.91 -13.80
CA SER A 109 -0.54 1.49 -13.45
C SER A 109 -1.11 1.09 -12.08
N HIS A 110 -0.59 0.03 -11.44
CA HIS A 110 -1.26 -0.57 -10.28
C HIS A 110 -0.67 -0.23 -8.90
N PHE A 111 0.47 0.46 -8.82
CA PHE A 111 1.15 0.68 -7.52
C PHE A 111 1.40 2.14 -7.13
N CYS A 112 0.77 3.12 -7.79
CA CYS A 112 0.76 4.51 -7.31
C CYS A 112 -0.35 4.84 -6.29
N ALA A 113 -1.01 3.83 -5.71
CA ALA A 113 -2.02 4.03 -4.68
C ALA A 113 -1.78 3.10 -3.48
N ALA A 114 -0.75 3.42 -2.69
CA ALA A 114 -0.67 3.06 -1.28
C ALA A 114 0.03 4.19 -0.52
#